data_AF-A0A645GDI4-F1
#
_entry.id   AF-A0A645GDI4-F1
#
_cell.length_a   1.000
_cell.length_b   1.000
_cell.length_c   1.000
_cell.angle_alpha   90.00
_cell.angle_beta   90.00
_cell.angle_gamma   90.00
#
_symmetry.space_group_name_H-M   'P 1'
#
loop_
_entity.id
_entity.type
_entity.pdbx_description
1 polymer ?
#
loop_
_entity_poly.entity_id
_entity_poly.type
_entity_poly.pdbx_seq_one_letter_code
_entity_poly.pdbx_strand_id
1 'polypeptide(L)'
;MIGGEISARLAFVQAQAMVLPIECGEASGVLMLGMGSLSIPAIGSLVAVEVGGGVGVTYVPSSSDSSRSFYKLANGTQADASQKSFADAVLASPMYLQVGLGSELGPIGVKIRYLMESQATLGSVMADNAWWSVFALKKQSLSLALALKMF
;
A
#
# COMPACT_ATOMS: atom_id res chain seq x y z
N MET A 1 -11.77 9.61 2.29
CA MET A 1 -11.66 8.34 3.02
C MET A 1 -10.54 8.48 4.04
N ILE A 2 -10.73 8.03 5.28
CA ILE A 2 -9.72 8.10 6.36
C ILE A 2 -9.23 6.68 6.62
N GLY A 3 -7.92 6.50 6.62
CA GLY A 3 -7.27 5.23 6.92
C GLY A 3 -6.30 5.34 8.09
N GLY A 4 -5.66 4.23 8.43
CA GLY A 4 -4.62 4.16 9.46
C GLY A 4 -3.27 3.82 8.85
N GLU A 5 -2.19 4.34 9.44
CA GLU A 5 -0.82 3.99 9.11
C GLU A 5 -0.01 3.75 10.37
N ILE A 6 0.80 2.69 10.35
CA ILE A 6 1.91 2.48 11.27
C ILE A 6 3.19 2.50 10.45
N SER A 7 4.18 3.28 10.89
CA SER A 7 5.49 3.33 10.23
C SER A 7 6.61 3.26 11.25
N ALA A 8 7.70 2.59 10.86
CA ALA A 8 8.94 2.53 11.61
C ALA A 8 10.08 2.97 10.68
N ARG A 9 10.94 3.87 11.18
CA ARG A 9 12.11 4.36 10.44
C ARG A 9 13.38 4.06 11.22
N LEU A 10 14.35 3.47 10.53
CA LEU A 10 15.71 3.29 11.01
C LEU A 10 16.66 3.98 10.02
N ALA A 11 17.30 5.06 10.47
CA ALA A 11 18.10 5.94 9.60
C ALA A 11 17.28 6.39 8.37
N PHE A 12 17.68 5.97 7.17
CA PHE A 12 17.00 6.27 5.91
C PHE A 12 16.08 5.14 5.43
N VAL A 13 15.98 4.01 6.13
CA VAL A 13 15.10 2.89 5.76
C VAL A 13 13.80 2.98 6.55
N GLN A 14 12.68 2.82 5.86
CA GLN A 14 11.35 2.94 6.43
C GLN A 14 10.49 1.74 6.04
N ALA A 15 9.81 1.17 7.03
CA ALA A 15 8.77 0.15 6.84
C ALA A 15 7.41 0.75 7.22
N GLN A 16 6.38 0.47 6.43
CA GLN A 16 5.04 1.04 6.62
C GLN A 16 3.97 -0.03 6.41
N ALA A 17 2.96 -0.01 7.27
CA ALA A 17 1.73 -0.75 7.11
C ALA A 17 0.58 0.26 7.07
N MET A 18 -0.21 0.26 6.00
CA MET A 18 -1.36 1.15 5.82
C MET A 18 -2.63 0.34 5.64
N VAL A 19 -3.72 0.83 6.21
CA VAL A 19 -5.08 0.29 6.04
C VAL A 19 -5.97 1.42 5.55
N LEU A 20 -6.45 1.31 4.32
CA LEU A 20 -7.25 2.31 3.64
C LEU A 20 -8.62 1.71 3.32
N PRO A 21 -9.73 2.27 3.80
CA PRO A 21 -11.03 1.88 3.27
C PRO A 21 -11.10 2.32 1.80
N ILE A 22 -11.71 1.49 0.95
CA ILE A 22 -11.88 1.75 -0.48
C ILE A 22 -13.28 1.37 -0.95
N GLU A 23 -13.76 2.03 -2.01
CA GLU A 23 -15.01 1.64 -2.67
C GLU A 23 -14.73 0.60 -3.76
N CYS A 24 -15.53 -0.46 -3.79
CA CYS A 24 -15.46 -1.57 -4.74
C CYS A 24 -16.80 -1.76 -5.44
N GLY A 25 -17.20 -0.79 -6.27
CA GLY A 25 -18.53 -0.78 -6.88
C GLY A 25 -19.58 -0.45 -5.82
N GLU A 26 -20.54 -1.35 -5.62
CA GLU A 26 -21.59 -1.20 -4.60
C GLU A 26 -21.14 -1.65 -3.19
N ALA A 27 -19.95 -2.24 -3.06
CA ALA A 27 -19.42 -2.74 -1.78
C ALA A 27 -18.29 -1.84 -1.23
N SER A 28 -18.19 -1.78 0.09
CA SER A 28 -17.03 -1.18 0.79
C SER A 28 -15.98 -2.25 1.04
N GLY A 29 -14.73 -1.96 0.74
CA GLY A 29 -13.58 -2.84 0.94
C GLY A 29 -12.47 -2.19 1.75
N VAL A 30 -11.45 -2.97 2.07
CA VAL A 30 -10.26 -2.55 2.79
C VAL A 30 -9.03 -2.90 1.96
N LEU A 31 -8.23 -1.88 1.64
CA LEU A 31 -6.91 -2.02 1.05
C LEU A 31 -5.88 -2.00 2.18
N MET A 32 -5.16 -3.10 2.32
CA MET A 32 -4.01 -3.20 3.21
C MET A 32 -2.74 -3.11 2.38
N LEU A 33 -1.80 -2.25 2.76
CA LEU A 33 -0.53 -2.06 2.08
C LEU A 33 0.62 -2.31 3.04
N GLY A 34 1.59 -3.12 2.62
CA GLY A 34 2.89 -3.27 3.27
C GLY A 34 3.98 -2.69 2.37
N MET A 35 4.64 -1.62 2.82
CA MET A 35 5.61 -0.86 2.02
C MET A 35 6.98 -0.83 2.68
N GLY A 36 8.02 -0.98 1.86
CA GLY A 36 9.39 -0.60 2.17
C GLY A 36 9.77 0.66 1.41
N SER A 37 10.37 1.64 2.08
CA SER A 37 10.79 2.89 1.46
C SER A 37 12.12 3.40 1.99
N LEU A 38 12.75 4.26 1.19
CA LEU A 38 13.88 5.08 1.56
C LEU A 38 13.39 6.49 1.86
N SER A 39 13.77 7.03 3.02
CA SER A 39 13.52 8.40 3.46
C SER A 39 14.83 9.17 3.40
N ILE A 40 14.99 9.97 2.35
CA ILE A 40 16.23 10.68 2.02
C ILE A 40 16.07 12.15 2.45
N PRO A 41 16.90 12.66 3.37
CA PRO A 41 16.89 14.07 3.75
C PRO A 41 17.16 14.96 2.53
N ALA A 42 16.28 15.93 2.27
CA ALA A 42 16.38 16.84 1.13
C ALA A 42 16.73 18.27 1.56
N ILE A 43 16.10 18.76 2.63
CA ILE A 43 16.37 20.09 3.20
C ILE A 43 16.63 19.94 4.70
N GLY A 44 17.93 19.84 5.05
CA GLY A 44 18.35 19.53 6.41
C GLY A 44 17.71 18.23 6.93
N SER A 45 17.47 18.16 8.23
CA SER A 45 16.73 17.06 8.86
C SER A 45 15.21 17.25 8.88
N LEU A 46 14.71 18.35 8.31
CA LEU A 46 13.30 18.75 8.44
C LEU A 46 12.43 18.12 7.35
N VAL A 47 12.92 18.11 6.10
CA VAL A 47 12.19 17.60 4.95
C VAL A 47 12.92 16.42 4.34
N ALA A 48 12.20 15.32 4.11
CA ALA A 48 12.70 14.13 3.47
C ALA A 48 11.86 13.74 2.25
N VAL A 49 12.53 13.26 1.21
CA VAL A 49 11.91 12.59 0.07
C VAL A 49 11.75 11.12 0.41
N GLU A 50 10.55 10.58 0.23
CA GLU A 50 10.24 9.17 0.43
C GLU A 50 10.09 8.49 -0.93
N VAL A 51 10.82 7.41 -1.20
CA VAL A 51 10.64 6.60 -2.41
C VAL A 51 10.62 5.14 -2.01
N GLY A 52 9.67 4.37 -2.52
CA GLY A 52 9.56 2.97 -2.13
C GLY A 52 8.57 2.18 -2.93
N GLY A 53 8.37 0.95 -2.48
CA GLY A 53 7.44 0.01 -3.09
C GLY A 53 7.04 -1.08 -2.11
N GLY A 54 6.02 -1.83 -2.48
CA GLY A 54 5.48 -2.85 -1.62
C GLY A 54 4.31 -3.60 -2.24
N VAL A 55 3.61 -4.33 -1.39
CA VAL A 55 2.48 -5.18 -1.78
C VAL A 55 1.20 -4.63 -1.18
N GLY A 56 0.12 -4.69 -1.95
CA GLY A 56 -1.22 -4.48 -1.44
C GLY A 56 -2.02 -5.75 -1.40
N VAL A 57 -3.05 -5.81 -0.57
CA VAL A 57 -4.13 -6.78 -0.68
C VAL A 57 -5.44 -6.06 -0.46
N THR A 58 -6.41 -6.29 -1.34
CA THR A 58 -7.75 -5.74 -1.20
C THR A 58 -8.69 -6.82 -0.71
N TYR A 59 -9.29 -6.63 0.45
CA TYR A 59 -10.29 -7.50 1.03
C TYR A 59 -11.65 -6.80 1.04
N VAL A 60 -12.67 -7.45 0.51
CA VAL A 60 -14.05 -6.96 0.55
C VAL A 60 -14.83 -7.87 1.51
N PRO A 61 -15.25 -7.36 2.69
CA PRO A 61 -16.08 -8.13 3.60
C PRO A 61 -17.46 -8.39 2.98
N SER A 62 -18.09 -9.47 3.45
CA SER A 62 -19.50 -9.74 3.19
C SER A 62 -20.37 -8.60 3.76
N SER A 63 -21.36 -8.15 2.98
CA SER A 63 -22.32 -7.12 3.38
C SER A 63 -23.66 -7.70 3.87
N SER A 64 -23.86 -9.01 3.74
CA SER A 64 -25.06 -9.74 4.14
C SER A 64 -24.78 -11.24 4.26
N ASP A 65 -25.59 -11.97 5.03
CA ASP A 65 -25.44 -13.43 5.25
C ASP A 65 -25.42 -14.27 3.96
N SER A 66 -25.91 -13.73 2.83
CA SER A 66 -25.90 -14.39 1.52
C SER A 66 -24.70 -14.01 0.63
N SER A 67 -23.94 -12.97 0.98
CA SER A 67 -22.75 -12.54 0.25
C SER A 67 -21.49 -13.14 0.86
N ARG A 68 -20.54 -13.57 0.03
CA ARG A 68 -19.24 -14.08 0.50
C ARG A 68 -18.20 -12.97 0.47
N SER A 69 -17.29 -12.99 1.43
CA SER A 69 -16.12 -12.12 1.38
C SER A 69 -15.14 -12.60 0.30
N PHE A 70 -14.44 -11.65 -0.31
CA PHE A 70 -13.51 -11.95 -1.39
C PHE A 70 -12.30 -11.03 -1.38
N TYR A 71 -11.23 -11.51 -2.01
CA TYR A 71 -10.06 -10.72 -2.35
C TYR A 71 -10.18 -10.19 -3.78
N LYS A 72 -9.82 -8.93 -4.00
CA LYS A 72 -9.68 -8.36 -5.35
C LYS A 72 -8.22 -8.47 -5.80
N LEU A 73 -8.00 -9.18 -6.89
CA LEU A 73 -6.67 -9.50 -7.42
C LEU A 73 -6.23 -8.47 -8.48
N ALA A 74 -4.95 -8.48 -8.86
CA ALA A 74 -4.36 -7.48 -9.77
C ALA A 74 -5.02 -7.46 -11.16
N ASN A 75 -5.40 -8.64 -11.67
CA ASN A 75 -6.13 -8.83 -12.93
C ASN A 75 -7.61 -8.40 -12.86
N GLY A 76 -8.08 -7.88 -11.72
CA GLY A 76 -9.46 -7.46 -11.52
C GLY A 76 -10.42 -8.59 -11.15
N THR A 77 -9.97 -9.84 -11.09
CA THR A 77 -10.79 -10.98 -10.65
C THR A 77 -11.02 -10.95 -9.14
N GLN A 78 -12.11 -11.59 -8.71
CA GLN A 78 -12.46 -11.79 -7.31
C GLN A 78 -12.16 -13.25 -6.94
N ALA A 79 -11.51 -13.46 -5.81
CA ALA A 79 -11.26 -14.78 -5.26
C ALA A 79 -11.96 -14.91 -3.90
N ASP A 80 -12.76 -15.95 -3.73
CA ASP A 80 -13.45 -16.24 -2.46
C ASP A 80 -12.43 -16.36 -1.32
N ALA A 81 -12.62 -15.58 -0.27
CA ALA A 81 -11.70 -15.53 0.86
C ALA A 81 -11.69 -16.83 1.67
N SER A 82 -12.71 -17.68 1.53
CA SER A 82 -12.75 -19.02 2.15
C SER A 82 -11.92 -20.06 1.39
N GLN A 83 -11.63 -19.81 0.10
CA GLN A 83 -10.94 -20.77 -0.77
C GLN A 83 -9.49 -20.39 -1.06
N LYS A 84 -9.12 -19.12 -0.86
CA LYS A 84 -7.78 -18.62 -1.10
C LYS A 84 -7.16 -18.11 0.19
N SER A 85 -5.98 -18.62 0.52
CA SER A 85 -5.26 -18.15 1.71
C SER A 85 -4.86 -16.68 1.55
N PHE A 86 -4.69 -15.99 2.68
CA PHE A 86 -4.22 -14.60 2.67
C PHE A 86 -2.85 -14.46 1.98
N ALA A 87 -1.93 -15.40 2.20
CA ALA A 87 -0.60 -15.35 1.57
C ALA A 87 -0.70 -15.49 0.03
N ASP A 88 -1.55 -16.40 -0.46
CA ASP A 88 -1.79 -16.55 -1.90
C ASP A 88 -2.49 -15.32 -2.49
N ALA A 89 -3.35 -14.65 -1.70
CA ALA A 89 -3.96 -13.40 -2.09
C ALA A 89 -2.91 -12.30 -2.25
N VAL A 90 -2.00 -12.14 -1.28
CA VAL A 90 -0.89 -11.18 -1.34
C VAL A 90 -0.01 -11.41 -2.58
N LEU A 91 0.33 -12.66 -2.89
CA LEU A 91 1.14 -13.00 -4.07
C LEU A 91 0.46 -12.66 -5.40
N ALA A 92 -0.87 -12.69 -5.43
CA ALA A 92 -1.69 -12.42 -6.62
C ALA A 92 -2.27 -10.98 -6.67
N SER A 93 -2.02 -10.18 -5.64
CA SER A 93 -2.47 -8.81 -5.55
C SER A 93 -1.44 -7.83 -6.14
N PRO A 94 -1.89 -6.62 -6.52
CA PRO A 94 -1.03 -5.66 -7.20
C PRO A 94 0.07 -5.15 -6.26
N MET A 95 1.24 -4.89 -6.84
CA MET A 95 2.30 -4.15 -6.18
C MET A 95 2.00 -2.65 -6.22
N TYR A 96 2.54 -1.93 -5.25
CA TYR A 96 2.43 -0.48 -5.16
C TYR A 96 3.81 0.16 -5.16
N LEU A 97 3.94 1.29 -5.82
CA LEU A 97 5.08 2.19 -5.74
C LEU A 97 4.65 3.46 -5.02
N GLN A 98 5.59 4.10 -4.32
CA GLN A 98 5.34 5.38 -3.69
C GLN A 98 6.47 6.36 -3.94
N VAL A 99 6.08 7.63 -4.09
CA VAL A 99 6.97 8.78 -4.01
C VAL A 99 6.29 9.82 -3.13
N GLY A 100 7.00 10.41 -2.18
CA GLY A 100 6.42 11.35 -1.25
C GLY A 100 7.40 12.36 -0.68
N LEU A 101 6.84 13.32 0.04
CA LEU A 101 7.56 14.31 0.82
C LEU A 101 7.05 14.21 2.26
N GLY A 102 7.96 13.97 3.20
CA GLY A 102 7.70 14.01 4.63
C GLY A 102 8.36 15.23 5.25
N SER A 103 7.67 15.85 6.20
CA SER A 103 8.23 16.89 7.07
C SER A 103 7.97 16.53 8.53
N GLU A 104 8.98 16.71 9.39
CA GLU A 104 8.91 16.43 10.82
C GLU A 104 9.07 17.73 11.62
N LEU A 105 8.02 18.12 12.34
CA LEU A 105 8.00 19.28 13.24
C LEU A 105 7.82 18.80 14.68
N GLY A 106 8.93 18.49 15.35
CA GLY A 106 8.91 17.93 16.69
C GLY A 106 8.24 16.54 16.71
N PRO A 107 7.17 16.31 17.51
CA PRO A 107 6.48 15.03 17.56
C PRO A 107 5.46 14.83 16.42
N ILE A 108 5.21 15.84 15.59
CA ILE A 108 4.21 15.79 14.52
C ILE A 108 4.92 15.69 13.17
N GLY A 109 4.60 14.64 12.41
CA GLY A 109 5.01 14.47 11.02
C GLY A 109 3.85 14.72 10.07
N VAL A 110 4.11 15.38 8.95
CA VAL A 110 3.16 15.50 7.84
C VAL A 110 3.81 14.88 6.62
N LYS A 111 3.11 13.95 5.95
CA LYS A 111 3.61 13.32 4.73
C LYS A 111 2.59 13.42 3.60
N ILE A 112 3.05 13.86 2.44
CA ILE A 112 2.29 13.86 1.20
C ILE A 112 2.90 12.76 0.33
N ARG A 113 2.09 11.79 -0.10
CA ARG A 113 2.57 10.64 -0.87
C ARG A 113 1.71 10.42 -2.10
N TYR A 114 2.39 10.15 -3.20
CA TYR A 114 1.80 9.64 -4.41
C TYR A 114 1.96 8.13 -4.44
N LEU A 115 0.85 7.40 -4.35
CA LEU A 115 0.77 5.95 -4.42
C LEU A 115 0.38 5.53 -5.84
N MET A 116 1.12 4.58 -6.39
CA MET A 116 0.95 4.12 -7.76
C MET A 116 0.74 2.60 -7.74
N GLU A 117 -0.44 2.15 -8.17
CA GLU A 117 -0.76 0.73 -8.32
C GLU A 117 -0.13 0.20 -9.61
N SER A 118 0.63 -0.89 -9.50
CA SER A 118 1.21 -1.63 -10.61
C SER A 118 0.28 -2.73 -11.11
N GLN A 119 0.40 -3.11 -12.37
CA GLN A 119 -0.20 -4.32 -12.93
C GLN A 119 0.56 -5.59 -12.51
N ALA A 120 1.83 -5.46 -12.10
CA ALA A 120 2.63 -6.57 -11.61
C ALA A 120 2.17 -7.03 -10.23
N THR A 121 2.34 -8.33 -9.97
CA THR A 121 2.16 -8.94 -8.64
C THR A 121 3.50 -9.38 -8.08
N LEU A 122 3.54 -9.60 -6.75
CA LEU A 122 4.75 -10.17 -6.12
C LEU A 122 5.10 -11.53 -6.74
N GLY A 123 4.08 -12.35 -7.04
CA GLY A 123 4.26 -13.64 -7.72
C GLY A 123 4.91 -13.51 -9.11
N SER A 124 4.44 -12.58 -9.96
CA SER A 124 5.02 -12.39 -11.30
C SER A 124 6.46 -11.87 -11.25
N VAL A 125 6.78 -10.98 -10.31
CA VAL A 125 8.14 -10.44 -10.17
C VAL A 125 9.12 -11.52 -9.73
N MET A 126 8.71 -12.38 -8.79
CA MET A 126 9.56 -13.48 -8.30
C MET A 126 9.73 -14.60 -9.32
N ALA A 127 8.68 -14.91 -10.11
CA ALA A 127 8.71 -16.00 -11.08
C ALA A 127 9.46 -15.65 -12.36
N ASP A 128 9.22 -14.45 -12.91
CA ASP A 128 9.70 -14.08 -14.25
C ASP A 128 11.02 -13.27 -14.22
N ASN A 129 11.59 -13.06 -13.03
CA ASN A 129 12.71 -12.14 -12.77
C ASN A 129 12.49 -10.70 -13.32
N ALA A 130 11.26 -10.37 -13.71
CA ALA A 130 10.92 -9.15 -14.42
C ALA A 130 10.59 -8.00 -13.45
N TRP A 131 11.55 -7.59 -12.62
CA TRP A 131 11.33 -6.54 -11.60
C TRP A 131 10.92 -5.20 -12.20
N TRP A 132 11.27 -4.95 -13.46
CA TRP A 132 10.87 -3.76 -14.21
C TRP A 132 9.37 -3.74 -14.55
N SER A 133 8.68 -4.88 -14.49
CA SER A 133 7.21 -4.95 -14.67
C SER A 133 6.45 -4.19 -13.57
N VAL A 134 7.07 -3.93 -12.42
CA VAL A 134 6.50 -3.11 -11.34
C VAL A 134 6.19 -1.68 -11.82
N PHE A 135 6.88 -1.18 -12.85
CA PHE A 135 6.61 0.14 -13.42
C PHE A 135 5.46 0.16 -14.44
N ALA A 136 4.81 -0.97 -14.71
CA ALA A 136 3.58 -1.00 -15.50
C ALA A 136 2.41 -0.47 -14.66
N LEU A 137 2.27 0.85 -14.57
CA LEU A 137 1.30 1.51 -13.70
C LEU A 137 -0.13 1.38 -14.24
N LYS A 138 -1.11 1.26 -13.33
CA LYS A 138 -2.53 1.14 -13.62
C LYS A 138 -3.36 2.26 -13.02
N LYS A 139 -3.11 2.57 -11.75
CA LYS A 139 -3.85 3.59 -10.99
C LYS A 139 -2.89 4.42 -10.16
N GLN A 140 -3.30 5.63 -9.87
CA GLN A 140 -2.53 6.59 -9.11
C GLN A 140 -3.44 7.26 -8.09
N SER A 141 -2.95 7.46 -6.87
CA SER A 141 -3.67 8.15 -5.81
C SER A 141 -2.75 9.06 -5.02
N LEU A 142 -3.30 10.18 -4.56
CA LEU A 142 -2.63 11.09 -3.65
C LEU A 142 -3.10 10.81 -2.22
N SER A 143 -2.15 10.65 -1.31
CA SER A 143 -2.38 10.39 0.11
C SER A 143 -1.72 11.47 0.96
N LEU A 144 -2.45 11.91 1.99
CA LEU A 144 -1.95 12.81 3.02
C LEU A 144 -1.99 12.04 4.35
N ALA A 145 -0.84 11.92 5.01
CA ALA A 145 -0.70 11.26 6.29
C ALA A 145 -0.25 12.26 7.35
N LEU A 146 -0.95 12.25 8.49
CA LEU A 146 -0.53 12.88 9.72
C LEU A 146 0.07 11.79 10.62
N ALA A 147 1.33 11.93 10.99
CA ALA A 147 2.04 10.98 11.83
C ALA A 147 2.33 11.60 13.20
N LEU A 148 2.15 10.82 14.26
CA LEU A 148 2.61 11.17 15.60
C LEU A 148 3.81 10.30 15.94
N LYS A 149 4.95 10.94 16.23
CA LYS A 149 6.15 10.25 16.68
C LYS A 149 5.94 9.83 18.13
N MET A 150 5.80 8.54 18.34
CA MET A 150 5.95 7.96 19.66
C MET A 150 7.46 7.72 19.82
N PHE A 151 8.10 8.45 20.75
CA PHE A 151 9.54 8.46 21.07
C PHE A 151 10.46 9.30 20.16
#